data_AF-A0A2H0UE96-F1
#
_entry.id   AF-A0A2H0UE96-F1
#
_cell.length_a   1.000
_cell.length_b   1.000
_cell.length_c   1.000
_cell.angle_alpha   90.00
_cell.angle_beta   90.00
_cell.angle_gamma   90.00
#
_symmetry.space_group_name_H-M   'P 1'
#
loop_
_entity.id
_entity.type
_entity.pdbx_description
1 polymer ?
#
loop_
_entity_poly.entity_id
_entity_poly.type
_entity_poly.pdbx_seq_one_letter_code
_entity_poly.pdbx_strand_id
1 'polypeptide(L)'
;MGRHFPVSFFSFPRMLLAGAIAGIIFSTFNPLPDPPKPSSNVGAVISISQPFVFTFNTDGVLHESATMEESSSPYWWLNSGGKLIIADKVGKTIHGPLPFLDVWRIRYALSNPVDTGNGYYPQNIFRLVTKPTAANQRVEMLFKIEKDNLTASPNRNASNGILLMSRHVDSDNLYYAGVRVDGTAVIKKKYRGTYYTMAQEKVFPGTYAENKNLIPHRQWIGLRAENVRNADGTLTVRLFMKRANESWKKILEAKDDGRTHGNTPVISGTGHAGIRTDFMDVSFESFRFAAM
;
A
#
# COMPACT_ATOMS: atom_id res chain seq x y z
N MET A 1 -33.89 15.07 23.11
CA MET A 1 -33.13 15.96 22.20
C MET A 1 -31.97 15.17 21.62
N GLY A 2 -32.23 14.48 20.51
CA GLY A 2 -31.22 13.72 19.78
C GLY A 2 -31.30 14.15 18.32
N ARG A 3 -30.20 14.65 17.76
CA ARG A 3 -30.09 14.93 16.32
C ARG A 3 -29.33 13.77 15.68
N HIS A 4 -30.09 12.88 15.07
CA HIS A 4 -29.62 11.97 14.04
C HIS A 4 -29.22 12.79 12.80
N PHE A 5 -27.99 12.61 12.33
CA PHE A 5 -27.58 13.02 10.99
C PHE A 5 -27.61 11.77 10.10
N PRO A 6 -28.36 11.77 8.99
CA PRO A 6 -28.31 10.67 8.02
C PRO A 6 -27.05 10.84 7.15
N VAL A 7 -26.33 9.73 6.94
CA VAL A 7 -25.27 9.64 5.92
C VAL A 7 -25.91 9.13 4.65
N SER A 8 -25.87 9.97 3.62
CA SER A 8 -26.46 9.74 2.31
C SER A 8 -25.72 8.65 1.54
N PHE A 9 -26.47 7.69 0.99
CA PHE A 9 -26.04 6.79 -0.06
C PHE A 9 -25.81 7.58 -1.35
N PHE A 10 -24.64 7.47 -1.96
CA PHE A 10 -24.45 7.90 -3.35
C PHE A 10 -24.51 6.67 -4.27
N SER A 11 -25.64 6.54 -4.97
CA SER A 11 -25.72 5.74 -6.19
C SER A 11 -25.01 6.48 -7.32
N PHE A 12 -24.20 5.78 -8.09
CA PHE A 12 -23.65 6.29 -9.35
C PHE A 12 -24.78 6.67 -10.33
N PRO A 13 -24.83 7.91 -10.86
CA PRO A 13 -25.61 8.17 -12.04
C PRO A 13 -24.87 7.63 -13.28
N ARG A 14 -25.54 6.74 -14.02
CA ARG A 14 -25.22 6.47 -15.43
C ARG A 14 -25.42 7.76 -16.21
N MET A 15 -24.34 8.37 -16.68
CA MET A 15 -24.44 9.48 -17.63
C MET A 15 -24.42 8.91 -19.05
N LEU A 16 -25.60 8.97 -19.70
CA LEU A 16 -25.77 8.86 -21.14
C LEU A 16 -25.20 10.12 -21.80
N LEU A 17 -24.27 9.95 -22.74
CA LEU A 17 -23.92 10.97 -23.72
C LEU A 17 -24.04 10.34 -25.12
N ALA A 18 -25.10 10.69 -25.84
CA ALA A 18 -25.21 10.51 -27.30
C ALA A 18 -24.53 11.73 -27.94
N GLY A 19 -23.44 11.59 -28.70
CA GLY A 19 -23.42 11.34 -30.15
C GLY A 19 -23.23 12.68 -30.90
N ALA A 20 -22.47 12.84 -31.98
CA ALA A 20 -21.50 12.06 -32.72
C ALA A 20 -20.81 13.05 -33.69
N ILE A 21 -19.51 12.93 -33.95
CA ILE A 21 -18.95 13.19 -35.29
C ILE A 21 -17.96 12.07 -35.58
N ALA A 22 -18.32 11.26 -36.58
CA ALA A 22 -17.55 10.17 -37.11
C ALA A 22 -16.39 10.72 -37.97
N GLY A 23 -15.17 10.40 -37.57
CA GLY A 23 -13.99 10.38 -38.42
C GLY A 23 -13.35 9.00 -38.25
N ILE A 24 -13.73 8.07 -39.11
CA ILE A 24 -13.23 6.69 -39.09
C ILE A 24 -11.80 6.70 -39.62
N ILE A 25 -10.83 6.64 -38.71
CA ILE A 25 -9.52 6.05 -38.99
C ILE A 25 -9.46 4.80 -38.11
N PHE A 26 -9.74 3.64 -38.71
CA PHE A 26 -9.35 2.35 -38.16
C PHE A 26 -7.82 2.26 -38.27
N SER A 27 -7.09 2.92 -37.38
CA SER A 27 -5.75 2.45 -37.06
C SER A 27 -5.96 1.19 -36.21
N THR A 28 -5.43 0.08 -36.69
CA THR A 28 -5.23 -1.12 -35.89
C THR A 28 -4.36 -0.72 -34.70
N PHE A 29 -4.99 -0.41 -33.56
CA PHE A 29 -4.28 -0.27 -32.30
C PHE A 29 -3.74 -1.65 -31.97
N ASN A 30 -2.48 -1.90 -32.35
CA ASN A 30 -1.72 -2.97 -31.75
C ASN A 30 -1.78 -2.75 -30.24
N PRO A 31 -2.16 -3.77 -29.44
CA PRO A 31 -2.04 -3.66 -27.99
C PRO A 31 -0.61 -3.26 -27.67
N LEU A 32 -0.43 -2.30 -26.75
CA LEU A 32 0.89 -1.91 -26.29
C LEU A 32 1.67 -3.18 -25.93
N PRO A 33 2.95 -3.28 -26.32
CA PRO A 33 3.75 -4.44 -25.98
C PRO A 33 3.65 -4.69 -24.47
N ASP A 34 3.45 -5.96 -24.12
CA ASP A 34 3.58 -6.42 -22.74
C ASP A 34 4.94 -5.92 -22.20
N PRO A 35 5.06 -5.61 -20.90
CA PRO A 35 6.39 -5.40 -20.34
C PRO A 35 7.19 -6.68 -20.66
N PRO A 36 8.52 -6.60 -20.84
CA PRO A 36 9.32 -7.78 -21.07
C PRO A 36 8.95 -8.83 -20.01
N LYS A 37 8.30 -9.91 -20.45
CA LYS A 37 7.94 -11.00 -19.58
C LYS A 37 9.26 -11.54 -19.04
N PRO A 38 9.43 -11.67 -17.71
CA PRO A 38 10.62 -12.34 -17.19
C PRO A 38 10.71 -13.71 -17.89
N SER A 39 11.90 -14.07 -18.37
CA SER A 39 12.11 -15.34 -19.03
C SER A 39 11.57 -16.44 -18.13
N SER A 40 10.67 -17.27 -18.65
CA SER A 40 10.17 -18.46 -17.97
C SER A 40 11.27 -19.54 -17.92
N ASN A 41 12.37 -19.23 -17.24
CA ASN A 41 13.20 -20.28 -16.69
C ASN A 41 12.34 -20.88 -15.59
N VAL A 42 11.92 -22.12 -15.78
CA VAL A 42 11.32 -22.98 -14.74
C VAL A 42 12.42 -23.23 -13.70
N GLY A 43 12.76 -22.19 -12.96
CA GLY A 43 13.64 -22.23 -11.82
C GLY A 43 12.92 -22.97 -10.71
N ALA A 44 13.67 -23.80 -9.98
CA ALA A 44 13.19 -24.47 -8.79
C ALA A 44 12.34 -23.51 -7.93
N VAL A 45 11.21 -23.99 -7.40
CA VAL A 45 10.38 -23.23 -6.47
C VAL A 45 11.24 -22.89 -5.25
N ILE A 46 11.75 -21.66 -5.20
CA ILE A 46 12.53 -21.18 -4.06
C ILE A 46 11.54 -20.95 -2.92
N SER A 47 11.51 -21.88 -1.96
CA SER A 47 10.78 -21.68 -0.71
C SER A 47 11.58 -20.73 0.18
N ILE A 48 10.99 -19.57 0.50
CA ILE A 48 11.60 -18.61 1.41
C ILE A 48 11.30 -19.04 2.85
N SER A 49 12.35 -19.37 3.60
CA SER A 49 12.24 -19.66 5.03
C SER A 49 11.83 -18.42 5.83
N GLN A 50 10.96 -18.59 6.81
CA GLN A 50 10.55 -17.55 7.75
C GLN A 50 11.28 -17.74 9.10
N PRO A 51 11.69 -16.66 9.79
CA PRO A 51 11.60 -15.26 9.37
C PRO A 51 12.58 -14.92 8.25
N PHE A 52 12.28 -13.87 7.48
CA PHE A 52 13.24 -13.30 6.53
C PHE A 52 13.43 -11.80 6.75
N VAL A 53 14.63 -11.33 6.40
CA VAL A 53 14.97 -9.90 6.35
C VAL A 53 15.44 -9.59 4.93
N PHE A 54 14.79 -8.63 4.28
CA PHE A 54 15.17 -8.17 2.94
C PHE A 54 15.89 -6.82 3.06
N THR A 55 17.17 -6.79 2.76
CA THR A 55 18.07 -5.65 3.03
C THR A 55 18.31 -4.74 1.83
N PHE A 56 17.65 -4.97 0.68
CA PHE A 56 17.80 -4.15 -0.52
C PHE A 56 19.25 -4.01 -1.02
N ASN A 57 20.12 -4.97 -0.68
CA ASN A 57 21.57 -4.90 -0.91
C ASN A 57 22.03 -5.32 -2.32
N THR A 58 21.10 -5.73 -3.18
CA THR A 58 21.36 -6.13 -4.56
C THR A 58 20.60 -5.20 -5.48
N ASP A 59 21.33 -4.43 -6.28
CA ASP A 59 20.74 -3.46 -7.20
C ASP A 59 19.85 -4.15 -8.24
N GLY A 60 18.79 -3.47 -8.64
CA GLY A 60 17.84 -3.98 -9.61
C GLY A 60 16.52 -3.23 -9.62
N VAL A 61 15.61 -3.64 -10.49
CA VAL A 61 14.26 -3.07 -10.56
C VAL A 61 13.25 -4.20 -10.53
N LEU A 62 12.36 -4.18 -9.54
CA LEU A 62 11.17 -5.00 -9.54
C LEU A 62 10.05 -4.23 -10.24
N HIS A 63 9.58 -4.78 -11.36
CA HIS A 63 8.46 -4.26 -12.11
C HIS A 63 7.15 -4.78 -11.55
N GLU A 64 6.10 -3.96 -11.65
CA GLU A 64 4.73 -4.38 -11.35
C GLU A 64 4.29 -5.51 -12.29
N SER A 65 3.56 -6.47 -11.74
CA SER A 65 3.01 -7.62 -12.48
C SER A 65 1.53 -7.81 -12.15
N ALA A 66 0.76 -8.38 -13.07
CA ALA A 66 -0.69 -8.51 -12.90
C ALA A 66 -1.03 -9.51 -11.79
N THR A 67 -0.21 -10.55 -11.63
CA THR A 67 -0.36 -11.57 -10.59
C THR A 67 0.93 -11.75 -9.79
N MET A 68 0.81 -12.44 -8.66
CA MET A 68 1.95 -12.76 -7.80
C MET A 68 2.89 -13.77 -8.46
N GLU A 69 2.33 -14.71 -9.23
CA GLU A 69 3.04 -15.78 -9.95
C GLU A 69 3.96 -15.20 -11.03
N GLU A 70 3.51 -14.16 -11.72
CA GLU A 70 4.28 -13.46 -12.75
C GLU A 70 5.42 -12.60 -12.18
N SER A 71 5.43 -12.36 -10.87
CA SER A 71 6.45 -11.51 -10.27
C SER A 71 7.82 -12.19 -10.28
N SER A 72 8.83 -11.48 -10.79
CA SER A 72 10.21 -11.96 -10.89
C SER A 72 10.95 -12.11 -9.56
N SER A 73 10.39 -11.57 -8.47
CA SER A 73 10.97 -11.71 -7.14
C SER A 73 10.45 -12.97 -6.43
N PRO A 74 11.31 -13.75 -5.76
CA PRO A 74 10.85 -14.83 -4.88
C PRO A 74 10.28 -14.30 -3.56
N TYR A 75 10.56 -13.05 -3.20
CA TYR A 75 10.11 -12.44 -1.94
C TYR A 75 8.85 -11.60 -2.12
N TRP A 76 8.71 -10.94 -3.27
CA TRP A 76 7.83 -9.81 -3.45
C TRP A 76 6.93 -9.96 -4.66
N TRP A 77 5.77 -9.32 -4.57
CA TRP A 77 4.94 -8.94 -5.70
C TRP A 77 4.67 -7.43 -5.59
N LEU A 78 5.11 -6.69 -6.60
CA LEU A 78 4.72 -5.29 -6.75
C LEU A 78 3.34 -5.27 -7.41
N ASN A 79 2.31 -5.05 -6.61
CA ASN A 79 0.91 -5.08 -7.05
C ASN A 79 0.49 -3.78 -7.73
N SER A 80 1.05 -2.65 -7.29
CA SER A 80 0.81 -1.35 -7.90
C SER A 80 1.96 -0.38 -7.59
N GLY A 81 2.17 0.61 -8.46
CA GLY A 81 3.22 1.63 -8.33
C GLY A 81 4.28 1.60 -9.42
N GLY A 82 4.14 0.72 -10.42
CA GLY A 82 5.00 0.62 -11.62
C GLY A 82 6.36 -0.03 -11.36
N LYS A 83 7.19 0.56 -10.50
CA LYS A 83 8.55 0.08 -10.22
C LYS A 83 8.91 0.23 -8.73
N LEU A 84 9.59 -0.78 -8.21
CA LEU A 84 10.43 -0.70 -7.01
C LEU A 84 11.88 -0.72 -7.49
N ILE A 85 12.58 0.39 -7.28
CA ILE A 85 13.97 0.58 -7.68
C ILE A 85 14.85 0.23 -6.48
N ILE A 86 15.80 -0.67 -6.66
CA ILE A 86 16.77 -1.06 -5.64
C ILE A 86 18.13 -0.57 -6.10
N ALA A 87 18.70 0.35 -5.35
CA ALA A 87 20.01 0.93 -5.61
C ALA A 87 20.59 1.47 -4.30
N ASP A 88 21.91 1.48 -4.15
CA ASP A 88 22.60 2.07 -2.99
C ASP A 88 22.11 1.47 -1.64
N LYS A 89 21.78 0.17 -1.62
CA LYS A 89 21.25 -0.56 -0.45
C LYS A 89 19.88 -0.08 0.07
N VAL A 90 19.11 0.62 -0.75
CA VAL A 90 17.75 1.08 -0.41
C VAL A 90 16.76 0.70 -1.51
N GLY A 91 15.53 0.39 -1.09
CA GLY A 91 14.40 0.33 -2.00
C GLY A 91 13.83 1.74 -2.19
N LYS A 92 13.34 2.07 -3.38
CA LYS A 92 12.72 3.36 -3.69
C LYS A 92 11.48 3.11 -4.55
N THR A 93 10.42 3.86 -4.28
CA THR A 93 9.41 4.08 -5.32
C THR A 93 10.03 4.85 -6.48
N ILE A 94 9.27 5.06 -7.56
CA ILE A 94 9.63 6.13 -8.50
C ILE A 94 9.70 7.45 -7.72
N HIS A 95 10.76 8.22 -7.92
CA HIS A 95 10.93 9.56 -7.34
C HIS A 95 10.78 10.61 -8.44
N GLY A 96 9.84 11.52 -8.25
CA GLY A 96 9.46 12.50 -9.26
C GLY A 96 8.59 11.95 -10.40
N PRO A 97 8.31 12.79 -11.42
CA PRO A 97 7.50 12.42 -12.56
C PRO A 97 8.23 11.49 -13.54
N LEU A 98 7.50 10.51 -14.08
CA LEU A 98 8.01 9.68 -15.18
C LEU A 98 8.10 10.45 -16.51
N PRO A 99 9.13 10.17 -17.33
CA PRO A 99 9.23 10.67 -18.72
C PRO A 99 8.03 10.23 -19.59
N PHE A 100 7.68 11.03 -20.60
CA PHE A 100 6.49 10.81 -21.44
C PHE A 100 6.43 9.42 -22.08
N LEU A 101 7.58 8.90 -22.53
CA LEU A 101 7.68 7.59 -23.19
C LEU A 101 7.91 6.43 -22.22
N ASP A 102 7.91 6.64 -20.90
CA ASP A 102 8.01 5.53 -19.95
C ASP A 102 6.73 4.68 -20.03
N VAL A 103 6.90 3.37 -20.17
CA VAL A 103 5.80 2.40 -20.31
C VAL A 103 4.80 2.48 -19.16
N TRP A 104 5.26 2.73 -17.93
CA TRP A 104 4.37 2.84 -16.77
C TRP A 104 3.57 4.13 -16.80
N ARG A 105 4.16 5.22 -17.30
CA ARG A 105 3.41 6.45 -17.48
C ARG A 105 2.26 6.28 -18.45
N ILE A 106 2.52 5.68 -19.61
CA ILE A 106 1.49 5.42 -20.60
C ILE A 106 0.40 4.51 -20.03
N ARG A 107 0.78 3.42 -19.35
CA ARG A 107 -0.18 2.48 -18.73
C ARG A 107 -1.06 3.17 -17.69
N TYR A 108 -0.48 3.91 -16.76
CA TYR A 108 -1.23 4.57 -15.69
C TYR A 108 -2.04 5.78 -16.18
N ALA A 109 -1.61 6.44 -17.25
CA ALA A 109 -2.44 7.45 -17.92
C ALA A 109 -3.74 6.85 -18.49
N LEU A 110 -3.70 5.58 -18.92
CA LEU A 110 -4.86 4.88 -19.46
C LEU A 110 -5.74 4.24 -18.36
N SER A 111 -5.13 3.69 -17.31
CA SER A 111 -5.85 2.88 -16.32
C SER A 111 -6.24 3.62 -15.03
N ASN A 112 -5.43 4.56 -14.55
CA ASN A 112 -5.73 5.37 -13.37
C ASN A 112 -5.11 6.78 -13.49
N PRO A 113 -5.59 7.60 -14.45
CA PRO A 113 -5.04 8.93 -14.67
C PRO A 113 -5.29 9.87 -13.48
N VAL A 114 -6.38 9.69 -12.73
CA VAL A 114 -6.76 10.60 -11.65
C VAL A 114 -5.75 10.52 -10.50
N ASP A 115 -5.46 9.33 -9.99
CA ASP A 115 -4.57 9.18 -8.82
C ASP A 115 -3.09 9.33 -9.17
N THR A 116 -2.73 9.06 -10.42
CA THR A 116 -1.33 9.10 -10.88
C THR A 116 -0.97 10.39 -11.61
N GLY A 117 -1.89 11.36 -11.65
CA GLY A 117 -1.70 12.63 -12.33
C GLY A 117 -1.39 12.44 -13.82
N ASN A 118 -2.25 11.72 -14.54
CA ASN A 118 -2.08 11.29 -15.94
C ASN A 118 -0.85 10.39 -16.16
N GLY A 119 -0.61 9.46 -15.23
CA GLY A 119 0.48 8.49 -15.29
C GLY A 119 1.86 9.01 -14.88
N TYR A 120 2.00 10.30 -14.56
CA TYR A 120 3.30 10.86 -14.16
C TYR A 120 3.80 10.28 -12.84
N TYR A 121 2.89 9.90 -11.94
CA TYR A 121 3.21 9.45 -10.57
C TYR A 121 2.55 8.11 -10.22
N PRO A 122 2.91 6.98 -10.86
CA PRO A 122 2.37 5.67 -10.49
C PRO A 122 2.53 5.33 -9.00
N GLN A 123 3.62 5.80 -8.38
CA GLN A 123 3.93 5.60 -6.97
C GLN A 123 2.88 6.17 -6.00
N ASN A 124 1.95 7.01 -6.48
CA ASN A 124 0.88 7.55 -5.65
C ASN A 124 -0.06 6.48 -5.07
N ILE A 125 -0.08 5.28 -5.66
CA ILE A 125 -0.85 4.13 -5.19
C ILE A 125 0.04 2.89 -4.97
N PHE A 126 1.27 3.10 -4.50
CA PHE A 126 2.26 2.04 -4.38
C PHE A 126 1.84 0.94 -3.38
N ARG A 127 1.91 -0.33 -3.82
CA ARG A 127 1.62 -1.51 -3.01
C ARG A 127 2.60 -2.64 -3.30
N LEU A 128 3.32 -3.05 -2.26
CA LEU A 128 4.28 -4.15 -2.31
C LEU A 128 3.84 -5.25 -1.34
N VAL A 129 3.69 -6.48 -1.82
CA VAL A 129 3.11 -7.61 -1.08
C VAL A 129 4.14 -8.73 -0.99
N THR A 130 4.28 -9.36 0.19
CA THR A 130 5.17 -10.51 0.37
C THR A 130 4.58 -11.74 -0.30
N LYS A 131 5.41 -12.59 -0.93
CA LYS A 131 4.96 -13.92 -1.38
C LYS A 131 4.71 -14.88 -0.21
N PRO A 132 5.58 -14.96 0.83
CA PRO A 132 5.29 -15.79 1.99
C PRO A 132 4.06 -15.32 2.77
N THR A 133 3.34 -16.28 3.36
CA THR A 133 2.16 -16.05 4.21
C THR A 133 2.39 -16.58 5.62
N ALA A 134 1.65 -16.05 6.60
CA ALA A 134 1.62 -16.58 7.95
C ALA A 134 0.28 -16.24 8.63
N ALA A 135 -0.10 -17.02 9.65
CA ALA A 135 -1.31 -16.75 10.42
C ALA A 135 -1.05 -15.63 11.44
N ASN A 136 -0.11 -15.85 12.36
CA ASN A 136 0.40 -14.79 13.21
C ASN A 136 1.62 -14.17 12.52
N GLN A 137 1.68 -12.85 12.48
CA GLN A 137 2.64 -12.15 11.63
C GLN A 137 3.24 -10.96 12.36
N ARG A 138 4.55 -10.81 12.22
CA ARG A 138 5.27 -9.58 12.50
C ARG A 138 5.84 -9.03 11.20
N VAL A 139 5.53 -7.77 10.93
CA VAL A 139 5.93 -7.05 9.71
C VAL A 139 6.65 -5.78 10.14
N GLU A 140 7.82 -5.51 9.59
CA GLU A 140 8.58 -4.28 9.87
C GLU A 140 9.15 -3.67 8.60
N MET A 141 9.18 -2.35 8.55
CA MET A 141 9.84 -1.59 7.49
C MET A 141 10.30 -0.23 8.02
N LEU A 142 11.45 0.24 7.54
CA LEU A 142 11.84 1.64 7.68
C LEU A 142 11.42 2.41 6.44
N PHE A 143 10.74 3.53 6.65
CA PHE A 143 10.28 4.44 5.61
C PHE A 143 11.01 5.76 5.74
N LYS A 144 11.34 6.38 4.60
CA LYS A 144 11.79 7.76 4.54
C LYS A 144 11.03 8.45 3.42
N ILE A 145 10.17 9.40 3.79
CA ILE A 145 9.42 10.21 2.82
C ILE A 145 10.36 11.27 2.27
N GLU A 146 10.59 11.27 0.97
CA GLU A 146 11.47 12.25 0.33
C GLU A 146 10.69 13.49 -0.09
N LYS A 147 9.49 13.28 -0.64
CA LYS A 147 8.66 14.34 -1.21
C LYS A 147 7.20 13.90 -1.29
N ASP A 148 6.28 14.85 -1.10
CA ASP A 148 4.86 14.65 -1.38
C ASP A 148 4.54 14.91 -2.86
N ASN A 149 3.63 14.13 -3.42
CA ASN A 149 3.13 14.31 -4.78
C ASN A 149 1.76 15.01 -4.73
N LEU A 150 1.78 16.33 -4.89
CA LEU A 150 0.60 17.20 -4.75
C LEU A 150 -0.31 17.19 -5.99
N THR A 151 -0.78 16.00 -6.37
CA THR A 151 -1.77 15.87 -7.45
C THR A 151 -3.16 16.35 -7.00
N ALA A 152 -4.01 16.69 -7.97
CA ALA A 152 -5.40 17.12 -7.74
C ALA A 152 -6.37 15.93 -7.51
N SER A 153 -5.86 14.72 -7.25
CA SER A 153 -6.73 13.57 -7.00
C SER A 153 -7.60 13.82 -5.76
N PRO A 154 -8.92 13.56 -5.81
CA PRO A 154 -9.78 13.60 -4.63
C PRO A 154 -9.41 12.52 -3.59
N ASN A 155 -8.67 11.48 -4.01
CA ASN A 155 -8.16 10.44 -3.12
C ASN A 155 -6.90 10.89 -2.35
N ARG A 156 -6.34 12.06 -2.68
CA ARG A 156 -5.30 12.72 -1.90
C ARG A 156 -5.93 13.46 -0.71
N ASN A 157 -5.94 12.85 0.46
CA ASN A 157 -6.58 13.39 1.66
C ASN A 157 -5.87 12.93 2.95
N ALA A 158 -6.40 13.39 4.10
CA ALA A 158 -5.86 13.13 5.44
C ALA A 158 -5.64 11.64 5.76
N SER A 159 -6.29 10.72 5.03
CA SER A 159 -6.15 9.28 5.27
C SER A 159 -4.98 8.59 4.57
N ASN A 160 -4.31 9.27 3.64
CA ASN A 160 -3.09 8.76 2.98
C ASN A 160 -1.95 8.59 3.97
N GLY A 161 -0.92 7.79 3.67
CA GLY A 161 0.23 7.69 4.55
C GLY A 161 1.21 6.59 4.18
N ILE A 162 1.95 6.14 5.19
CA ILE A 162 2.80 4.95 5.16
C ILE A 162 2.14 3.86 6.02
N LEU A 163 1.82 2.72 5.41
CA LEU A 163 1.01 1.68 6.04
C LEU A 163 1.66 0.31 5.85
N LEU A 164 1.68 -0.48 6.92
CA LEU A 164 1.94 -1.91 6.86
C LEU A 164 0.63 -2.65 6.59
N MET A 165 0.68 -3.63 5.70
CA MET A 165 -0.41 -4.55 5.42
C MET A 165 -0.14 -5.88 6.10
N SER A 166 -1.19 -6.48 6.63
CA SER A 166 -1.13 -7.79 7.29
C SER A 166 -2.41 -8.56 7.03
N ARG A 167 -2.30 -9.90 7.04
CA ARG A 167 -3.35 -10.82 6.62
C ARG A 167 -4.01 -10.40 5.31
N HIS A 168 -3.19 -9.92 4.37
CA HIS A 168 -3.62 -9.53 3.05
C HIS A 168 -4.03 -10.78 2.29
N VAL A 169 -5.34 -10.99 2.14
CA VAL A 169 -5.91 -12.02 1.28
C VAL A 169 -6.01 -11.47 -0.14
N ASP A 170 -6.55 -10.27 -0.26
CA ASP A 170 -6.73 -9.52 -1.50
C ASP A 170 -6.80 -8.01 -1.19
N SER A 171 -7.08 -7.19 -2.21
CA SER A 171 -7.18 -5.73 -2.06
C SER A 171 -8.34 -5.27 -1.16
N ASP A 172 -9.31 -6.12 -0.87
CA ASP A 172 -10.55 -5.84 -0.15
C ASP A 172 -10.63 -6.45 1.24
N ASN A 173 -9.73 -7.38 1.57
CA ASN A 173 -9.71 -8.13 2.82
C ASN A 173 -8.30 -8.14 3.42
N LEU A 174 -8.04 -7.22 4.35
CA LEU A 174 -6.76 -7.07 5.03
C LEU A 174 -6.83 -6.15 6.25
N TYR A 175 -5.76 -6.11 7.04
CA TYR A 175 -5.54 -5.06 8.04
C TYR A 175 -4.44 -4.11 7.60
N TYR A 176 -4.65 -2.83 7.86
CA TYR A 176 -3.66 -1.76 7.73
C TYR A 176 -3.26 -1.26 9.11
N ALA A 177 -1.96 -1.06 9.33
CA ALA A 177 -1.45 -0.39 10.51
C ALA A 177 -0.31 0.55 10.11
N GLY A 178 -0.39 1.82 10.47
CA GLY A 178 0.66 2.78 10.15
C GLY A 178 0.32 4.21 10.51
N VAL A 179 0.92 5.18 9.82
CA VAL A 179 0.78 6.60 10.12
C VAL A 179 0.28 7.34 8.88
N ARG A 180 -0.75 8.16 9.08
CA ARG A 180 -1.37 8.98 8.04
C ARG A 180 -0.70 10.34 7.93
N VAL A 181 -0.84 10.99 6.78
CA VAL A 181 -0.29 12.33 6.50
C VAL A 181 -0.85 13.41 7.42
N ASP A 182 -2.01 13.17 8.04
CA ASP A 182 -2.52 14.01 9.11
C ASP A 182 -1.82 13.81 10.47
N GLY A 183 -0.74 13.03 10.54
CA GLY A 183 0.04 12.78 11.76
C GLY A 183 -0.62 11.79 12.72
N THR A 184 -1.70 11.14 12.32
CA THR A 184 -2.43 10.16 13.14
C THR A 184 -1.92 8.75 12.84
N ALA A 185 -1.50 8.03 13.87
CA ALA A 185 -1.33 6.59 13.81
C ALA A 185 -2.70 5.92 13.72
N VAL A 186 -2.84 4.85 12.94
CA VAL A 186 -4.11 4.17 12.75
C VAL A 186 -3.93 2.67 12.61
N ILE A 187 -4.91 1.92 13.13
CA ILE A 187 -5.18 0.52 12.80
C ILE A 187 -6.55 0.49 12.12
N LYS A 188 -6.62 -0.06 10.90
CA LYS A 188 -7.86 -0.25 10.14
C LYS A 188 -8.00 -1.70 9.71
N LYS A 189 -9.23 -2.16 9.65
CA LYS A 189 -9.64 -3.37 8.92
C LYS A 189 -10.26 -2.93 7.60
N LYS A 190 -9.93 -3.61 6.51
CA LYS A 190 -10.71 -3.56 5.27
C LYS A 190 -11.34 -4.94 5.07
N TYR A 191 -12.66 -4.97 4.91
CA TYR A 191 -13.41 -6.19 4.68
C TYR A 191 -14.43 -5.96 3.58
N ARG A 192 -14.38 -6.76 2.52
CA ARG A 192 -15.22 -6.64 1.31
C ARG A 192 -15.30 -5.20 0.79
N GLY A 193 -14.15 -4.52 0.70
CA GLY A 193 -14.08 -3.16 0.17
C GLY A 193 -14.23 -2.06 1.21
N THR A 194 -14.88 -2.35 2.34
CA THR A 194 -15.23 -1.34 3.36
C THR A 194 -14.16 -1.22 4.44
N TYR A 195 -13.80 0.02 4.79
CA TYR A 195 -12.83 0.31 5.85
C TYR A 195 -13.50 0.52 7.20
N TYR A 196 -12.90 -0.05 8.26
CA TYR A 196 -13.30 0.12 9.65
C TYR A 196 -12.07 0.56 10.45
N THR A 197 -12.11 1.76 11.03
CA THR A 197 -11.07 2.22 11.95
C THR A 197 -11.23 1.47 13.28
N MET A 198 -10.17 0.81 13.72
CA MET A 198 -10.18 0.02 14.96
C MET A 198 -9.54 0.77 16.12
N ALA A 199 -8.44 1.49 15.85
CA ALA A 199 -7.78 2.36 16.81
C ALA A 199 -7.09 3.51 16.07
N GLN A 200 -6.97 4.68 16.70
CA GLN A 200 -6.20 5.80 16.19
C GLN A 200 -5.73 6.73 17.31
N GLU A 201 -4.56 7.35 17.13
CA GLU A 201 -3.98 8.32 18.06
C GLU A 201 -3.09 9.30 17.31
N LYS A 202 -3.08 10.57 17.73
CA LYS A 202 -2.22 11.60 17.15
C LYS A 202 -0.77 11.39 17.63
N VAL A 203 0.15 11.09 16.71
CA VAL A 203 1.57 10.83 17.05
C VAL A 203 2.53 11.89 16.53
N PHE A 204 2.12 12.66 15.52
CA PHE A 204 2.83 13.86 15.07
C PHE A 204 1.92 15.09 15.27
N PRO A 205 2.41 16.16 15.93
CA PRO A 205 1.60 17.32 16.26
C PRO A 205 1.25 18.16 15.02
N GLY A 206 0.29 19.06 15.19
CA GLY A 206 -0.11 20.04 14.17
C GLY A 206 -1.46 19.74 13.50
N THR A 207 -1.93 20.70 12.73
CA THR A 207 -3.20 20.63 12.00
C THR A 207 -2.92 20.27 10.54
N TYR A 208 -3.64 19.26 10.03
CA TYR A 208 -3.59 18.87 8.64
C TYR A 208 -4.22 19.95 7.76
N ALA A 209 -3.57 20.22 6.63
CA ALA A 209 -4.11 20.96 5.50
C ALA A 209 -3.78 20.14 4.26
N GLU A 210 -4.53 20.31 3.17
CA GLU A 210 -4.41 19.42 2.00
C GLU A 210 -2.98 19.33 1.47
N ASN A 211 -2.25 20.45 1.44
CA ASN A 211 -0.85 20.57 1.01
C ASN A 211 0.18 20.30 2.11
N LYS A 212 -0.22 19.70 3.24
CA LYS A 212 0.63 19.51 4.41
C LYS A 212 0.60 18.07 4.91
N ASN A 213 1.72 17.39 4.74
CA ASN A 213 2.00 16.11 5.39
C ASN A 213 2.73 16.37 6.73
N LEU A 214 2.15 15.87 7.82
CA LEU A 214 2.67 16.01 9.19
C LEU A 214 3.67 14.91 9.57
N ILE A 215 3.86 13.91 8.72
CA ILE A 215 4.92 12.91 8.90
C ILE A 215 6.25 13.57 8.50
N PRO A 216 7.32 13.48 9.33
CA PRO A 216 8.62 14.05 9.00
C PRO A 216 9.21 13.53 7.68
N HIS A 217 9.63 14.46 6.80
CA HIS A 217 10.37 14.14 5.58
C HIS A 217 11.87 13.99 5.84
N ARG A 218 12.55 13.25 4.96
CA ARG A 218 14.01 13.03 4.96
C ARG A 218 14.55 12.43 6.26
N GLN A 219 13.68 11.77 7.03
CA GLN A 219 14.00 11.07 8.26
C GLN A 219 13.49 9.64 8.16
N TRP A 220 14.28 8.70 8.66
CA TRP A 220 13.86 7.31 8.77
C TRP A 220 12.87 7.12 9.92
N ILE A 221 11.72 6.53 9.59
CA ILE A 221 10.66 6.16 10.53
C ILE A 221 10.44 4.65 10.38
N GLY A 222 10.66 3.91 11.46
CA GLY A 222 10.35 2.50 11.51
C GLY A 222 8.91 2.28 11.93
N LEU A 223 8.19 1.45 11.20
CA LEU A 223 6.91 0.89 11.62
C LEU A 223 7.05 -0.62 11.80
N ARG A 224 6.34 -1.14 12.81
CA ARG A 224 6.17 -2.58 13.04
C ARG A 224 4.72 -2.87 13.36
N ALA A 225 4.16 -3.87 12.69
CA ALA A 225 2.85 -4.40 12.98
C ALA A 225 2.96 -5.84 13.46
N GLU A 226 2.24 -6.17 14.51
CA GLU A 226 2.08 -7.54 15.01
C GLU A 226 0.60 -7.93 14.98
N ASN A 227 0.31 -9.09 14.40
CA ASN A 227 -1.03 -9.68 14.36
C ASN A 227 -0.98 -11.04 15.04
N VAL A 228 -1.71 -11.20 16.14
CA VAL A 228 -1.74 -12.42 16.95
C VAL A 228 -3.16 -12.90 17.08
N ARG A 229 -3.42 -14.15 16.67
CA ARG A 229 -4.69 -14.81 16.95
C ARG A 229 -4.70 -15.27 18.41
N ASN A 230 -5.73 -14.87 19.14
CA ASN A 230 -5.93 -15.25 20.52
C ASN A 230 -6.65 -16.61 20.60
N ALA A 231 -6.54 -17.28 21.75
CA ALA A 231 -7.21 -18.56 22.01
C ALA A 231 -8.74 -18.45 21.93
N ASP A 232 -9.31 -17.28 22.23
CA ASP A 232 -10.75 -16.97 22.13
C ASP A 232 -11.24 -16.76 20.69
N GLY A 233 -10.36 -16.90 19.69
CA GLY A 233 -10.67 -16.72 18.27
C GLY A 233 -10.61 -15.27 17.78
N THR A 234 -10.39 -14.31 18.68
CA THR A 234 -10.20 -12.90 18.32
C THR A 234 -8.79 -12.64 17.78
N LEU A 235 -8.59 -11.49 17.15
CA LEU A 235 -7.28 -11.06 16.64
C LEU A 235 -6.83 -9.78 17.35
N THR A 236 -5.62 -9.78 17.88
CA THR A 236 -4.98 -8.57 18.38
C THR A 236 -4.01 -8.02 17.32
N VAL A 237 -4.18 -6.74 16.99
CA VAL A 237 -3.30 -5.97 16.10
C VAL A 237 -2.58 -4.92 16.93
N ARG A 238 -1.25 -4.89 16.86
CA ARG A 238 -0.41 -3.89 17.53
C ARG A 238 0.40 -3.13 16.51
N LEU A 239 0.51 -1.82 16.71
CA LEU A 239 1.39 -0.96 15.93
C LEU A 239 2.47 -0.39 16.84
N PHE A 240 3.70 -0.51 16.39
CA PHE A 240 4.88 0.08 17.01
C PHE A 240 5.54 1.04 16.04
N MET A 241 6.18 2.06 16.59
CA MET A 241 6.97 3.03 15.84
C MET A 241 8.33 3.23 16.51
N LYS A 242 9.33 3.53 15.70
CA LYS A 242 10.60 4.10 16.14
C LYS A 242 11.02 5.23 15.20
N ARG A 243 11.65 6.28 15.71
CA ARG A 243 12.44 7.21 14.89
C ARG A 243 13.92 6.79 14.88
N ALA A 244 14.72 7.51 14.11
CA ALA A 244 16.17 7.37 14.17
C ALA A 244 16.66 7.47 15.62
N ASN A 245 17.50 6.53 16.04
CA ASN A 245 18.08 6.44 17.38
C ASN A 245 17.10 6.21 18.55
N GLU A 246 15.84 5.88 18.28
CA GLU A 246 14.86 5.49 19.31
C GLU A 246 14.67 3.97 19.37
N SER A 247 14.26 3.47 20.53
CA SER A 247 13.73 2.11 20.68
C SER A 247 12.30 2.01 20.14
N TRP A 248 11.90 0.80 19.71
CA TRP A 248 10.52 0.53 19.33
C TRP A 248 9.55 0.79 20.48
N LYS A 249 8.52 1.61 20.24
CA LYS A 249 7.44 1.91 21.18
C LYS A 249 6.11 1.46 20.61
N LYS A 250 5.29 0.75 21.40
CA LYS A 250 3.90 0.45 21.04
C LYS A 250 3.11 1.77 21.07
N ILE A 251 2.49 2.12 19.94
CA ILE A 251 1.71 3.35 19.81
C ILE A 251 0.22 3.08 19.65
N LEU A 252 -0.19 1.89 19.19
CA LEU A 252 -1.59 1.48 19.17
C LEU A 252 -1.74 -0.02 19.41
N GLU A 253 -2.91 -0.40 19.89
CA GLU A 253 -3.37 -1.79 19.99
C GLU A 253 -4.89 -1.82 19.74
N ALA A 254 -5.37 -2.84 19.04
CA ALA A 254 -6.79 -3.07 18.81
C ALA A 254 -7.12 -4.57 18.80
N LYS A 255 -8.35 -4.92 19.19
CA LYS A 255 -8.88 -6.28 19.13
C LYS A 255 -10.01 -6.36 18.10
N ASP A 256 -9.88 -7.25 17.12
CA ASP A 256 -10.99 -7.65 16.25
C ASP A 256 -11.66 -8.89 16.85
N ASP A 257 -12.87 -8.71 17.35
CA ASP A 257 -13.73 -9.75 17.90
C ASP A 257 -14.84 -10.20 16.92
N GLY A 258 -14.82 -9.66 15.70
CA GLY A 258 -15.84 -9.92 14.70
C GLY A 258 -17.14 -9.12 14.88
N ARG A 259 -17.23 -8.27 15.90
CA ARG A 259 -18.46 -7.58 16.32
C ARG A 259 -18.27 -6.07 16.43
N THR A 260 -17.26 -5.63 17.19
CA THR A 260 -17.02 -4.23 17.55
C THR A 260 -16.78 -3.33 16.33
N HIS A 261 -16.14 -3.86 15.29
CA HIS A 261 -15.77 -3.08 14.10
C HIS A 261 -16.65 -3.45 12.90
N GLY A 262 -17.86 -2.89 12.89
CA GLY A 262 -18.82 -3.03 11.80
C GLY A 262 -19.50 -4.39 11.70
N ASN A 263 -19.47 -5.19 12.77
CA ASN A 263 -20.06 -6.53 12.81
C ASN A 263 -19.59 -7.44 11.65
N THR A 264 -18.30 -7.35 11.33
CA THR A 264 -17.68 -8.11 10.23
C THR A 264 -16.79 -9.22 10.78
N PRO A 265 -16.77 -10.44 10.19
CA PRO A 265 -15.95 -11.54 10.67
C PRO A 265 -14.46 -11.20 10.77
N VAL A 266 -13.76 -11.76 11.75
CA VAL A 266 -12.30 -11.66 11.85
C VAL A 266 -11.66 -12.30 10.61
N ILE A 267 -10.69 -11.63 10.00
CA ILE A 267 -9.90 -12.20 8.91
C ILE A 267 -8.89 -13.15 9.55
N SER A 268 -9.31 -14.41 9.76
CA SER A 268 -8.63 -15.35 10.67
C SER A 268 -7.65 -16.31 9.99
N GLY A 269 -7.67 -16.43 8.67
CA GLY A 269 -6.76 -17.27 7.88
C GLY A 269 -5.33 -16.73 7.76
N THR A 270 -4.42 -17.55 7.26
CA THR A 270 -3.09 -17.10 6.79
C THR A 270 -3.26 -16.06 5.70
N GLY A 271 -2.40 -15.04 5.67
CA GLY A 271 -2.39 -14.08 4.57
C GLY A 271 -1.01 -13.52 4.30
N HIS A 272 -0.89 -12.73 3.25
CA HIS A 272 0.34 -12.03 2.94
C HIS A 272 0.54 -10.83 3.88
N ALA A 273 1.76 -10.31 3.92
CA ALA A 273 2.09 -9.03 4.50
C ALA A 273 2.50 -8.06 3.39
N GLY A 274 2.75 -6.81 3.74
CA GLY A 274 3.29 -5.88 2.76
C GLY A 274 3.31 -4.44 3.26
N ILE A 275 3.48 -3.53 2.30
CA ILE A 275 3.43 -2.10 2.54
C ILE A 275 2.54 -1.41 1.50
N ARG A 276 1.96 -0.29 1.91
CA ARG A 276 1.28 0.66 1.05
C ARG A 276 1.77 2.08 1.38
N THR A 277 2.02 2.86 0.34
CA THR A 277 2.32 4.28 0.47
C THR A 277 1.46 5.08 -0.51
N ASP A 278 0.99 6.25 -0.09
CA ASP A 278 0.01 7.02 -0.86
C ASP A 278 0.52 8.44 -1.15
N PHE A 279 0.50 8.85 -2.42
CA PHE A 279 0.83 10.21 -2.90
C PHE A 279 2.19 10.78 -2.44
N MET A 280 3.24 9.95 -2.45
CA MET A 280 4.56 10.35 -2.00
C MET A 280 5.68 9.53 -2.64
N ASP A 281 6.85 10.14 -2.71
CA ASP A 281 8.12 9.50 -3.06
C ASP A 281 8.74 8.95 -1.78
N VAL A 282 8.96 7.64 -1.71
CA VAL A 282 9.39 6.96 -0.48
C VAL A 282 10.62 6.11 -0.75
N SER A 283 11.56 6.18 0.19
CA SER A 283 12.69 5.27 0.31
C SER A 283 12.40 4.25 1.43
N PHE A 284 12.87 3.03 1.25
CA PHE A 284 12.70 1.90 2.15
C PHE A 284 14.06 1.36 2.58
N GLU A 285 14.17 0.99 3.85
CA GLU A 285 15.33 0.30 4.38
C GLU A 285 14.86 -0.91 5.20
N SER A 286 15.51 -2.06 4.99
CA SER A 286 15.30 -3.33 5.71
C SER A 286 13.84 -3.69 5.98
N PHE A 287 13.28 -4.58 5.16
CA PHE A 287 12.00 -5.22 5.49
C PHE A 287 12.21 -6.47 6.34
N ARG A 288 11.37 -6.69 7.36
CA ARG A 288 11.34 -7.94 8.12
C ARG A 288 9.95 -8.54 8.11
N PHE A 289 9.88 -9.84 7.88
CA PHE A 289 8.68 -10.63 8.05
C PHE A 289 8.96 -11.89 8.86
N ALA A 290 8.10 -12.18 9.83
CA ALA A 290 8.21 -13.35 10.69
C ALA A 290 6.83 -13.93 11.00
N ALA A 291 6.72 -15.26 10.96
CA ALA A 291 5.68 -15.97 11.70
C ALA A 291 5.94 -15.86 13.21
N MET A 292 4.87 -15.84 14.00
CA MET A 292 4.92 -15.78 15.47
C MET A 292 4.17 -16.93 16.13
#